data_AF-A0A3M1PJW0-F1
#
_entry.id   AF-A0A3M1PJW0-F1
#
_cell.length_a   1.000
_cell.length_b   1.000
_cell.length_c   1.000
_cell.angle_alpha   90.00
_cell.angle_beta   90.00
_cell.angle_gamma   90.00
#
_symmetry.space_group_name_H-M   'P 1'
#
loop_
_entity.id
_entity.type
_entity.pdbx_description
1 polymer ?
#
loop_
_entity_poly.entity_id
_entity_poly.type
_entity_poly.pdbx_seq_one_letter_code
_entity_poly.pdbx_strand_id
1 'polypeptide(L)'
;MTNVLHTLFSSQGYIPHGHCYLWQPPLVWLHIISNGAIALAYFSIPVLLIYFIAKRKDVPFNWIFVLFGAFIVTCGMGHLMDIWTIWHPNYWLSGVVKALTAVISIYTA
;
A
#
# COMPACT_ATOMS: atom_id res chain seq x y z
N MET A 1 15.90 -2.75 21.19
CA MET A 1 14.68 -2.89 20.36
C MET A 1 13.93 -1.58 20.10
N THR A 2 14.04 -0.56 20.95
CA THR A 2 13.35 0.74 20.78
C THR A 2 13.82 1.57 19.57
N ASN A 3 15.06 1.39 19.10
CA ASN A 3 15.61 2.18 17.99
C ASN A 3 15.02 1.86 16.61
N VAL A 4 14.63 0.61 16.34
CA VAL A 4 14.14 0.22 15.00
C VAL A 4 12.75 0.77 14.73
N LEU A 5 11.83 0.62 15.69
CA LEU A 5 10.49 1.21 15.60
C LEU A 5 10.59 2.73 15.47
N HIS A 6 11.50 3.36 16.24
CA HIS A 6 11.74 4.79 16.12
C HIS A 6 12.23 5.19 14.72
N THR A 7 13.12 4.41 14.09
CA THR A 7 13.58 4.67 12.72
C THR A 7 12.46 4.49 11.69
N LEU A 8 11.62 3.45 11.79
CA LEU A 8 10.52 3.21 10.85
C LEU A 8 9.49 4.34 10.87
N PHE A 9 9.15 4.85 12.06
CA PHE A 9 8.23 5.97 12.24
C PHE A 9 8.96 7.33 12.31
N SER A 10 10.26 7.38 12.04
CA SER A 10 10.98 8.65 11.97
C SER A 10 10.58 9.42 10.71
N SER A 11 10.34 10.71 10.89
CA SER A 11 10.14 11.69 9.80
C SER A 11 11.19 12.81 9.86
N GLN A 12 12.12 12.74 10.82
CA GLN A 12 13.12 13.77 11.07
C GLN A 12 14.13 13.85 9.91
N GLY A 13 14.36 15.07 9.41
CA GLY A 13 15.32 15.33 8.33
C GLY A 13 14.80 15.08 6.91
N TYR A 14 13.52 14.70 6.74
CA TYR A 14 12.92 14.49 5.43
C TYR A 14 11.87 15.54 5.08
N ILE A 15 11.74 15.84 3.79
CA ILE A 15 10.74 16.78 3.27
C ILE A 15 9.45 16.01 2.91
N PRO A 16 8.26 16.39 3.43
CA PRO A 16 6.97 15.83 3.03
C PRO A 16 6.68 16.04 1.53
N HIS A 17 5.97 15.09 0.90
CA HIS A 17 5.61 15.18 -0.51
C HIS A 17 4.76 16.43 -0.84
N GLY A 18 3.99 16.95 0.12
CA GLY A 18 3.25 18.20 -0.06
C GLY A 18 4.14 19.38 -0.44
N HIS A 19 5.37 19.45 0.10
CA HIS A 19 6.34 20.48 -0.29
C HIS A 19 6.88 20.28 -1.71
N CYS A 20 7.07 19.02 -2.13
CA CYS A 20 7.43 18.70 -3.51
C CYS A 20 6.31 19.08 -4.50
N TYR A 21 5.05 19.01 -4.07
CA TYR A 21 3.89 19.49 -4.83
C TYR A 21 3.67 21.01 -4.74
N LEU A 22 4.59 21.74 -4.11
CA LEU A 22 4.46 23.18 -3.84
C LEU A 22 3.14 23.54 -3.15
N TRP A 23 2.52 22.58 -2.46
CA TRP A 23 1.18 22.69 -1.89
C TRP A 23 0.11 23.22 -2.87
N GLN A 24 0.27 22.97 -4.17
CA GLN A 24 -0.73 23.37 -5.17
C GLN A 24 -2.02 22.57 -4.96
N PRO A 25 -3.13 23.22 -4.54
CA PRO A 25 -4.33 22.48 -4.13
C PRO A 25 -4.89 21.54 -5.19
N PRO A 26 -4.95 21.90 -6.50
CA PRO A 26 -5.46 20.99 -7.53
C PRO A 26 -4.63 19.70 -7.66
N LEU A 27 -3.30 19.82 -7.59
CA LEU A 27 -2.39 18.69 -7.72
C LEU A 27 -2.46 17.79 -6.48
N VAL A 28 -2.47 18.38 -5.29
CA VAL A 28 -2.60 17.65 -4.02
C VAL A 28 -3.92 16.89 -3.97
N TRP A 29 -5.05 17.53 -4.32
CA TRP A 29 -6.36 16.88 -4.37
C TRP A 29 -6.41 15.74 -5.38
N LEU A 30 -5.82 15.93 -6.57
CA LEU A 30 -5.71 14.87 -7.57
C LEU A 30 -5.03 13.63 -6.98
N HIS A 31 -3.86 13.80 -6.35
CA HIS A 31 -3.14 12.68 -5.74
C HIS A 31 -3.91 12.04 -4.59
N ILE A 32 -4.56 12.83 -3.72
CA ILE A 32 -5.35 12.27 -2.61
C ILE A 32 -6.52 11.44 -3.13
N ILE A 33 -7.29 11.98 -4.07
CA ILE A 33 -8.49 11.31 -4.61
C ILE A 33 -8.08 10.08 -5.41
N SER A 34 -7.10 10.20 -6.31
CA SER A 34 -6.64 9.08 -7.12
C SER A 34 -6.07 7.95 -6.27
N ASN A 35 -5.15 8.24 -5.34
CA ASN A 35 -4.61 7.21 -4.46
C ASN A 35 -5.69 6.63 -3.53
N GLY A 36 -6.62 7.46 -3.05
CA GLY A 36 -7.72 7.00 -2.19
C GLY A 36 -8.66 6.04 -2.93
N ALA A 37 -9.03 6.38 -4.16
CA ALA A 37 -9.85 5.52 -5.01
C ALA A 37 -9.14 4.19 -5.34
N ILE A 38 -7.84 4.23 -5.66
CA ILE A 38 -7.07 3.01 -5.93
C ILE A 38 -6.96 2.15 -4.68
N ALA A 39 -6.66 2.74 -3.52
CA ALA A 39 -6.59 2.01 -2.26
C ALA A 39 -7.93 1.32 -1.92
N LEU A 40 -9.06 2.02 -2.07
CA LEU A 40 -10.40 1.45 -1.88
C LEU A 40 -10.67 0.29 -2.86
N ALA A 41 -10.30 0.44 -4.13
CA ALA A 41 -10.42 -0.65 -5.10
C ALA A 41 -9.55 -1.85 -4.69
N TYR A 42 -8.31 -1.62 -4.29
CA TYR A 42 -7.36 -2.67 -3.93
C TYR A 42 -7.72 -3.37 -2.61
N PHE A 43 -8.41 -2.73 -1.68
CA PHE A 43 -8.94 -3.44 -0.51
C PHE A 43 -10.25 -4.18 -0.79
N SER A 44 -11.05 -3.74 -1.77
CA SER A 44 -12.33 -4.40 -2.11
C SER A 44 -12.15 -5.65 -2.98
N ILE A 45 -11.17 -5.67 -3.90
CA ILE A 45 -10.90 -6.83 -4.78
C ILE A 45 -10.59 -8.12 -3.99
N PRO A 46 -9.68 -8.13 -3.00
CA PRO A 46 -9.38 -9.32 -2.19
C PRO A 46 -10.58 -9.83 -1.40
N VAL A 47 -11.46 -8.93 -0.92
CA VAL A 47 -12.70 -9.32 -0.22
C VAL A 47 -13.62 -10.09 -1.16
N LEU A 48 -13.79 -9.61 -2.39
CA LEU A 48 -14.58 -10.30 -3.41
C LEU A 48 -13.94 -11.63 -3.81
N LEU A 49 -12.60 -11.67 -3.92
CA LEU A 49 -11.85 -12.87 -4.24
C LEU A 49 -12.02 -13.97 -3.18
N ILE A 50 -11.90 -13.60 -1.90
CA ILE A 50 -12.12 -14.51 -0.77
C ILE A 50 -13.57 -15.02 -0.77
N TYR A 51 -14.54 -14.14 -0.98
CA TYR A 51 -15.95 -14.53 -1.09
C TYR A 51 -16.18 -15.58 -2.20
N PHE A 52 -15.56 -15.37 -3.37
CA PHE A 52 -15.68 -16.28 -4.51
C PHE A 52 -15.06 -17.66 -4.22
N ILE A 53 -13.85 -17.69 -3.65
CA ILE A 53 -13.15 -18.94 -3.29
C ILE A 53 -13.87 -19.68 -2.17
N ALA A 54 -14.42 -18.95 -1.18
CA ALA A 54 -15.21 -19.56 -0.12
C ALA A 54 -16.49 -20.22 -0.67
N LYS A 55 -17.05 -19.68 -1.76
CA LYS A 55 -18.27 -20.21 -2.38
C LYS A 55 -18.00 -21.39 -3.32
N ARG A 56 -16.86 -21.41 -4.03
CA ARG A 56 -16.45 -22.53 -4.90
C ARG A 56 -15.40 -23.39 -4.22
N LYS A 57 -15.77 -24.62 -3.81
CA LYS A 57 -14.85 -25.57 -3.17
C LYS A 57 -13.90 -26.30 -4.14
N ASP A 58 -14.18 -26.24 -5.45
CA ASP A 58 -13.45 -27.00 -6.47
C ASP A 58 -12.36 -26.18 -7.18
N VAL A 59 -11.72 -25.22 -6.48
CA VAL A 59 -10.69 -24.37 -7.09
C VAL A 59 -9.30 -24.97 -6.79
N PRO A 60 -8.61 -25.56 -7.78
CA PRO A 60 -7.25 -26.02 -7.59
C PRO A 60 -6.31 -24.82 -7.35
N PHE A 61 -5.26 -25.01 -6.54
CA PHE A 61 -4.24 -23.99 -6.24
C PHE A 61 -4.74 -22.74 -5.50
N ASN A 62 -5.58 -22.92 -4.47
CA ASN A 62 -6.07 -21.85 -3.59
C ASN A 62 -4.98 -20.92 -3.01
N TRP A 63 -3.75 -21.41 -2.82
CA TRP A 63 -2.62 -20.63 -2.30
C TRP A 63 -2.21 -19.44 -3.20
N ILE A 64 -2.34 -19.59 -4.53
CA ILE A 64 -2.01 -18.52 -5.50
C ILE A 64 -2.95 -17.33 -5.28
N PHE A 65 -4.22 -17.60 -4.99
CA PHE A 65 -5.19 -16.55 -4.71
C PHE A 65 -4.90 -15.80 -3.41
N VAL A 66 -4.35 -16.49 -2.40
CA VAL A 66 -3.91 -15.84 -1.16
C VAL A 66 -2.72 -14.93 -1.44
N LEU A 67 -1.73 -15.38 -2.22
CA LEU A 67 -0.59 -14.55 -2.61
C LEU A 67 -1.00 -13.37 -3.49
N PHE A 68 -1.87 -13.59 -4.46
CA PHE A 68 -2.42 -12.53 -5.31
C PHE A 68 -3.24 -11.52 -4.50
N GLY A 69 -4.06 -11.99 -3.56
CA GLY A 69 -4.78 -11.12 -2.62
C GLY A 69 -3.82 -10.31 -1.75
N ALA A 70 -2.77 -10.94 -1.21
CA ALA A 70 -1.73 -10.27 -0.44
C ALA A 70 -0.98 -9.21 -1.27
N PHE A 71 -0.63 -9.52 -2.52
CA PHE A 71 -0.02 -8.59 -3.46
C PHE A 71 -0.91 -7.35 -3.64
N ILE A 72 -2.20 -7.53 -3.94
CA ILE A 72 -3.13 -6.41 -4.12
C ILE A 72 -3.26 -5.58 -2.83
N VAL A 73 -3.39 -6.22 -1.66
CA VAL A 73 -3.48 -5.53 -0.37
C VAL A 73 -2.23 -4.67 -0.12
N THR A 74 -1.04 -5.22 -0.32
CA THR A 74 0.21 -4.48 -0.12
C THR A 74 0.40 -3.34 -1.11
N CYS A 75 -0.04 -3.49 -2.37
CA CYS A 75 -0.13 -2.37 -3.30
C CYS A 75 -1.09 -1.27 -2.79
N GLY A 76 -2.24 -1.66 -2.22
CA GLY A 76 -3.20 -0.71 -1.65
C GLY A 76 -2.63 0.07 -0.46
N MET A 77 -1.85 -0.61 0.38
CA MET A 77 -1.08 0.05 1.45
C MET A 77 -0.05 1.05 0.89
N GLY A 78 0.58 0.74 -0.24
CA GLY A 78 1.46 1.67 -0.95
C GLY A 78 0.78 2.99 -1.28
N HIS A 79 -0.43 2.94 -1.84
CA HIS A 79 -1.23 4.14 -2.15
C HIS A 79 -1.64 4.93 -0.90
N LEU A 80 -1.97 4.25 0.21
CA LEU A 80 -2.20 4.93 1.48
C LEU A 80 -0.93 5.62 2.01
N MET A 81 0.24 4.98 1.85
CA MET A 81 1.51 5.60 2.21
C MET A 81 1.84 6.80 1.34
N ASP A 82 1.49 6.80 0.06
CA ASP A 82 1.67 7.96 -0.82
C ASP A 82 0.80 9.15 -0.36
N ILE A 83 -0.43 8.90 0.13
CA ILE A 83 -1.26 9.93 0.77
C ILE A 83 -0.62 10.39 2.08
N TRP A 84 -0.24 9.47 2.95
CA TRP A 84 0.36 9.78 4.26
C TRP A 84 1.60 10.66 4.13
N THR A 85 2.47 10.34 3.16
CA THR A 85 3.74 11.05 2.93
C THR A 85 3.58 12.48 2.42
N ILE A 86 2.38 12.89 1.99
CA ILE A 86 2.07 14.30 1.69
C ILE A 86 2.30 15.17 2.93
N TRP A 87 1.90 14.70 4.12
CA TRP A 87 2.07 15.42 5.38
C TRP A 87 3.20 14.87 6.25
N HIS A 88 3.42 13.55 6.23
CA HIS A 88 4.32 12.86 7.16
C HIS A 88 5.35 12.01 6.40
N PRO A 89 6.60 12.48 6.24
CA PRO A 89 7.61 11.85 5.39
C PRO A 89 8.27 10.62 6.04
N ASN A 90 7.45 9.66 6.47
CA ASN A 90 7.90 8.38 7.01
C ASN A 90 8.36 7.44 5.88
N TYR A 91 9.44 7.81 5.18
CA TYR A 91 9.92 7.09 4.01
C TYR A 91 10.46 5.70 4.31
N TRP A 92 10.98 5.46 5.52
CA TRP A 92 11.36 4.11 5.96
C TRP A 92 10.16 3.17 5.99
N LEU A 93 9.02 3.62 6.54
CA LEU A 93 7.79 2.84 6.54
C LEU A 93 7.28 2.61 5.11
N SER A 94 7.25 3.65 4.27
CA SER A 94 6.87 3.53 2.84
C SER A 94 7.77 2.53 2.10
N GLY A 95 9.08 2.56 2.37
CA GLY A 95 10.07 1.65 1.80
C GLY A 95 9.87 0.21 2.24
N VAL A 96 9.56 -0.04 3.52
CA VAL A 96 9.24 -1.39 4.02
C VAL A 96 7.98 -1.93 3.35
N VAL A 97 6.93 -1.11 3.21
CA VAL A 97 5.71 -1.52 2.48
C VAL A 97 6.06 -1.92 1.05
N LYS A 98 6.85 -1.12 0.33
CA LYS A 98 7.30 -1.42 -1.03
C LYS A 98 8.16 -2.69 -1.10
N ALA A 99 9.03 -2.92 -0.12
CA ALA A 99 9.86 -4.12 -0.05
C ALA A 99 9.00 -5.38 0.18
N LEU A 100 8.00 -5.30 1.08
CA LEU A 100 7.03 -6.38 1.29
C LEU A 100 6.25 -6.66 0.02
N THR A 101 5.74 -5.63 -0.66
CA THR A 101 5.07 -5.77 -1.95
C THR A 101 5.97 -6.50 -2.94
N ALA A 102 7.24 -6.08 -3.09
CA ALA A 102 8.18 -6.68 -4.03
C ALA A 102 8.44 -8.17 -3.73
N VAL A 103 8.63 -8.52 -2.47
CA VAL A 103 8.80 -9.93 -2.05
C VAL A 103 7.56 -10.75 -2.43
N ILE A 104 6.37 -10.26 -2.08
CA ILE A 104 5.11 -10.96 -2.40
C ILE A 104 4.94 -11.08 -3.92
N SER A 105 5.24 -10.04 -4.70
CA SER A 105 5.20 -10.08 -6.17
C SER A 105 6.09 -11.17 -6.73
N ILE A 106 7.32 -11.30 -6.24
CA ILE A 106 8.28 -12.32 -6.71
C ILE A 106 7.77 -13.73 -6.43
N TYR A 107 7.17 -13.96 -5.26
CA TYR A 107 6.58 -15.27 -4.94
C TYR A 107 5.26 -15.55 -5.68
N THR A 108 4.60 -14.52 -6.18
CA THR A 108 3.33 -14.64 -6.91
C THR A 108 3.54 -14.90 -8.41
N ALA A 109 4.63 -14.40 -8.99
CA ALA A 109 4.96 -14.49 -10.43
C ALA A 109 5.56 -15.84 -10.84
#